data_AF-A0A2G4I8Q2-F1
#
_entry.id   AF-A0A2G4I8Q2-F1
#
_cell.length_a   1.000
_cell.length_b   1.000
_cell.length_c   1.000
_cell.angle_alpha   90.00
_cell.angle_beta   90.00
_cell.angle_gamma   90.00
#
_symmetry.space_group_name_H-M   'P 1'
#
loop_
_entity.id
_entity.type
_entity.pdbx_description
1 polymer ?
#
loop_
_entity_poly.entity_id
_entity_poly.type
_entity_poly.pdbx_seq_one_letter_code
_entity_poly.pdbx_strand_id
1 'polypeptide(L)'
;MPVRIESGFRLRSGARREYEFSLATTDSLLPRLARPCYKLRVRNTTDSLWKTLAARKRLFLLGGPCVIESEALCFEVARHLQKVCARLGITYVFKASYDKANRTSGKAFRGPGLADGLAVLERIRTQLGVPVITDVHTEEQARAAGKFVDILQIPAFLCRQTDLIEAAVATGKIVNLKKGQFLSPPEMGRVVEKAKLAGGSKLLVTERGTTFGYNNLVSDMRAIPVLKQTGCPVVFDATHSVQQPGAGGDRTIGQREFAPLLARCALTAGVDGLFIETHPDPDKAMSDGPNMIPLAEMAGLLKGFLKVRAAVR
;
A
#
# COMPACT_ATOMS: atom_id res chain seq x y z
N MET A 1 27.13 -60.61 48.37
CA MET A 1 27.47 -59.24 48.82
C MET A 1 26.29 -58.31 48.50
N PRO A 2 26.00 -57.33 49.36
CA PRO A 2 24.80 -57.30 50.23
C PRO A 2 23.76 -56.21 49.84
N VAL A 3 22.44 -56.40 50.09
CA VAL A 3 21.58 -55.92 51.22
C VAL A 3 20.95 -54.52 50.96
N ARG A 4 19.62 -54.36 50.73
CA ARG A 4 18.45 -54.26 51.68
C ARG A 4 18.61 -53.02 52.61
N ILE A 5 17.64 -52.14 52.95
CA ILE A 5 16.27 -52.28 53.49
C ILE A 5 15.53 -50.92 53.38
N GLU A 6 14.20 -51.01 53.36
CA GLU A 6 13.12 -50.02 53.44
C GLU A 6 13.14 -49.00 54.60
N SER A 7 12.38 -47.90 54.44
CA SER A 7 11.38 -47.36 55.38
C SER A 7 10.82 -46.06 54.76
N GLY A 8 9.56 -45.63 54.88
CA GLY A 8 8.43 -46.03 55.70
C GLY A 8 7.57 -44.79 55.97
N PHE A 9 6.26 -44.91 55.74
CA PHE A 9 5.16 -44.22 56.44
C PHE A 9 4.55 -42.87 55.96
N ARG A 10 3.22 -42.85 56.15
CA ARG A 10 2.12 -41.97 55.70
C ARG A 10 2.05 -40.62 56.42
N LEU A 11 1.34 -39.65 55.83
CA LEU A 11 0.02 -39.15 56.31
C LEU A 11 -0.59 -38.06 55.41
N ARG A 12 -1.93 -37.95 55.48
CA ARG A 12 -2.83 -37.09 54.70
C ARG A 12 -2.72 -35.60 55.07
N SER A 13 -3.16 -34.75 54.14
CA SER A 13 -4.07 -33.59 54.30
C SER A 13 -3.58 -32.32 53.61
N GLY A 14 -4.52 -31.54 53.07
CA GLY A 14 -4.29 -30.13 52.72
C GLY A 14 -4.74 -29.76 51.32
N ALA A 15 -6.01 -29.35 51.21
CA ALA A 15 -6.59 -28.73 50.03
C ALA A 15 -5.76 -27.54 49.53
N ARG A 16 -5.64 -27.37 48.21
CA ARG A 16 -5.34 -26.07 47.59
C ARG A 16 -6.42 -25.74 46.58
N ARG A 17 -7.08 -24.62 46.89
CA ARG A 17 -8.24 -24.04 46.23
C ARG A 17 -7.88 -23.58 44.82
N GLU A 18 -8.78 -23.89 43.89
CA GLU A 18 -8.94 -23.20 42.62
C GLU A 18 -9.23 -21.71 42.87
N TYR A 19 -8.61 -20.84 42.08
CA TYR A 19 -9.02 -19.45 41.96
C TYR A 19 -9.49 -19.22 40.52
N GLU A 20 -10.79 -19.44 40.31
CA GLU A 20 -11.56 -18.85 39.22
C GLU A 20 -11.74 -17.36 39.52
N PHE A 21 -11.26 -16.49 38.63
CA PHE A 21 -11.61 -15.07 38.65
C PHE A 21 -12.81 -14.84 37.72
N SER A 22 -14.00 -14.87 38.31
CA SER A 22 -15.23 -14.33 37.75
C SER A 22 -15.20 -12.81 37.89
N LEU A 23 -15.24 -12.09 36.77
CA LEU A 23 -15.55 -10.66 36.77
C LEU A 23 -16.98 -10.49 36.26
N ALA A 24 -17.87 -10.30 37.23
CA ALA A 24 -19.22 -9.85 37.01
C ALA A 24 -19.22 -8.40 36.48
N THR A 25 -19.91 -8.26 35.36
CA THR A 25 -20.63 -7.10 34.84
C THR A 25 -20.85 -5.94 35.81
N THR A 26 -20.34 -4.76 35.46
CA THR A 26 -20.97 -3.48 35.76
C THR A 26 -21.43 -2.87 34.44
N ASP A 27 -22.75 -2.78 34.30
CA ASP A 27 -23.46 -2.16 33.19
C ASP A 27 -23.77 -0.72 33.63
N SER A 28 -23.29 0.30 32.90
CA SER A 28 -24.00 1.59 32.75
C SER A 28 -23.23 2.60 31.90
N LEU A 29 -23.93 3.08 30.87
CA LEU A 29 -23.83 4.39 30.22
C LEU A 29 -22.67 4.63 29.24
N LEU A 30 -22.70 3.90 28.12
CA LEU A 30 -22.27 4.45 26.82
C LEU A 30 -23.42 4.31 25.81
N PRO A 31 -23.72 5.33 25.00
CA PRO A 31 -24.82 5.28 24.05
C PRO A 31 -24.60 4.15 23.05
N ARG A 32 -25.61 3.29 22.90
CA ARG A 32 -25.68 2.20 21.91
C ARG A 32 -25.50 2.79 20.52
N LEU A 33 -24.27 2.81 20.02
CA LEU A 33 -24.01 3.01 18.60
C LEU A 33 -24.72 1.87 17.86
N ALA A 34 -25.78 2.25 17.14
CA ALA A 34 -26.57 1.38 16.31
C ALA A 34 -25.64 0.50 15.46
N ARG A 35 -25.75 -0.82 15.61
CA ARG A 35 -25.12 -1.76 14.68
C ARG A 35 -25.70 -1.50 13.29
N PRO A 36 -24.92 -1.04 12.29
CA PRO A 36 -25.44 -0.95 10.95
C PRO A 36 -25.53 -2.38 10.41
N CYS A 37 -26.76 -2.85 10.22
CA CYS A 37 -27.06 -4.07 9.49
C CYS A 37 -26.76 -3.82 8.01
N TYR A 38 -25.48 -3.87 7.62
CA TYR A 38 -25.07 -3.93 6.23
C TYR A 38 -24.06 -5.05 6.06
N LYS A 39 -24.55 -6.24 5.70
CA LYS A 39 -23.73 -7.27 5.06
C LYS A 39 -23.35 -6.79 3.65
N LEU A 40 -22.51 -5.77 3.54
CA LEU A 40 -21.85 -5.42 2.28
C LEU A 40 -20.69 -6.38 2.08
N ARG A 41 -20.95 -7.49 1.37
CA ARG A 41 -19.91 -8.40 0.90
C ARG A 41 -19.02 -7.61 -0.07
N VAL A 42 -17.85 -7.17 0.39
CA VAL A 42 -16.74 -6.85 -0.50
C VAL A 42 -16.50 -8.10 -1.35
N ARG A 43 -16.84 -8.04 -2.64
CA ARG A 43 -16.90 -9.21 -3.52
C ARG A 43 -15.52 -9.87 -3.73
N ASN A 44 -14.43 -9.15 -3.45
CA ASN A 44 -13.07 -9.65 -3.61
C ASN A 44 -12.33 -9.68 -2.27
N THR A 45 -11.96 -10.87 -1.82
CA THR A 45 -10.99 -11.05 -0.75
C THR A 45 -9.59 -10.65 -1.23
N THR A 46 -8.69 -10.32 -0.31
CA THR A 46 -7.27 -10.08 -0.60
C THR A 46 -6.64 -11.22 -1.44
N ASP A 47 -7.05 -12.47 -1.24
CA ASP A 47 -6.57 -13.62 -2.01
C ASP A 47 -7.03 -13.61 -3.47
N SER A 48 -8.30 -13.25 -3.71
CA SER A 48 -8.83 -13.12 -5.08
C SER A 48 -8.15 -11.99 -5.86
N LEU A 49 -7.87 -10.87 -5.17
CA LEU A 49 -7.09 -9.77 -5.73
C LEU A 49 -5.67 -10.25 -6.05
N TRP A 50 -5.01 -10.91 -5.10
CA TRP A 50 -3.65 -11.41 -5.31
C TRP A 50 -3.55 -12.36 -6.50
N LYS A 51 -4.47 -13.33 -6.64
CA LYS A 51 -4.52 -14.22 -7.82
C LYS A 51 -4.58 -13.44 -9.13
N THR A 52 -5.35 -12.35 -9.15
CA THR A 52 -5.48 -11.48 -10.33
C THR A 52 -4.17 -10.74 -10.64
N LEU A 53 -3.54 -10.14 -9.62
CA LEU A 53 -2.28 -9.39 -9.79
C LEU A 53 -1.10 -10.31 -10.14
N ALA A 54 -0.99 -11.45 -9.44
CA ALA A 54 0.07 -12.44 -9.63
C ALA A 54 0.02 -13.13 -11.00
N ALA A 55 -1.18 -13.26 -11.59
CA ALA A 55 -1.34 -13.83 -12.93
C ALA A 55 -0.76 -12.95 -14.05
N ARG A 56 -0.59 -11.64 -13.83
CA ARG A 56 0.03 -10.67 -14.77
C ARG A 56 -0.60 -10.63 -16.18
N LYS A 57 -1.83 -11.16 -16.33
CA LYS A 57 -2.56 -11.24 -17.60
C LYS A 57 -3.11 -9.88 -18.04
N ARG A 58 -3.57 -9.07 -17.08
CA ARG A 58 -4.15 -7.74 -17.32
C ARG A 58 -3.25 -6.68 -16.72
N LEU A 59 -3.24 -5.49 -17.33
CA LEU A 59 -2.68 -4.32 -16.67
C LEU A 59 -3.50 -4.05 -15.40
N PHE A 60 -2.81 -3.74 -14.30
CA PHE A 60 -3.45 -3.22 -13.11
C PHE A 60 -2.99 -1.79 -12.80
N LEU A 61 -3.88 -1.02 -12.19
CA LEU A 61 -3.66 0.36 -11.81
C LEU A 61 -3.81 0.49 -10.29
N LEU A 62 -2.77 0.99 -9.64
CA LEU A 62 -2.83 1.54 -8.29
C LEU A 62 -2.99 3.06 -8.43
N GLY A 63 -4.19 3.59 -8.23
CA GLY A 63 -4.42 5.00 -8.55
C GLY A 63 -5.47 5.72 -7.72
N GLY A 64 -5.26 7.01 -7.51
CA GLY A 64 -6.11 7.89 -6.69
C GLY A 64 -5.35 9.16 -6.31
N PRO A 65 -5.84 9.97 -5.36
CA PRO A 65 -5.13 11.17 -4.92
C PRO A 65 -3.88 10.82 -4.11
N CYS A 66 -2.97 11.79 -3.97
CA CYS A 66 -1.76 11.61 -3.18
C CYS A 66 -2.07 11.40 -1.70
N VAL A 67 -2.86 12.30 -1.12
CA VAL A 67 -3.29 12.29 0.27
C VAL A 67 -4.82 12.37 0.31
N ILE A 68 -5.43 11.85 1.37
CA ILE A 68 -6.85 12.07 1.64
C ILE A 68 -7.02 13.54 2.06
N GLU A 69 -7.57 14.36 1.18
CA GLU A 69 -7.90 15.76 1.48
C GLU A 69 -9.33 15.88 2.01
N SER A 70 -10.26 15.14 1.40
CA SER A 70 -11.63 14.98 1.86
C SER A 70 -12.20 13.66 1.36
N GLU A 71 -13.24 13.17 2.03
CA GLU A 71 -13.97 11.98 1.58
C GLU A 71 -14.62 12.20 0.21
N ALA A 72 -15.24 13.36 -0.01
CA ALA A 72 -15.89 13.70 -1.28
C ALA A 72 -14.94 13.59 -2.47
N LEU A 73 -13.73 14.16 -2.34
CA LEU A 73 -12.66 14.05 -3.35
C LEU A 73 -12.31 12.59 -3.62
N CYS A 74 -12.08 11.80 -2.56
CA CYS A 74 -11.70 10.40 -2.74
C CYS A 74 -12.80 9.59 -3.45
N PHE A 75 -14.07 9.83 -3.13
CA PHE A 75 -15.20 9.17 -3.81
C PHE A 75 -15.34 9.61 -5.27
N GLU A 76 -15.13 10.89 -5.59
CA GLU A 76 -15.13 11.39 -6.97
C GLU A 76 -14.07 10.66 -7.81
N VAL A 77 -12.81 10.68 -7.34
CA VAL A 77 -11.68 10.03 -8.02
C VAL A 77 -11.91 8.53 -8.15
N ALA A 78 -12.32 7.86 -7.06
CA ALA A 78 -12.55 6.41 -7.04
C ALA A 78 -13.65 6.00 -8.03
N ARG A 79 -14.79 6.70 -8.07
CA ARG A 79 -15.90 6.40 -8.99
C ARG A 79 -15.48 6.62 -10.44
N HIS A 80 -14.77 7.72 -10.72
CA HIS A 80 -14.29 8.02 -12.07
C HIS A 80 -13.35 6.90 -12.56
N LEU A 81 -12.30 6.59 -11.80
CA LEU A 81 -11.32 5.58 -12.19
C LEU A 81 -11.92 4.17 -12.23
N GLN A 82 -12.82 3.82 -11.30
CA GLN A 82 -13.55 2.54 -11.35
C GLN A 82 -14.31 2.38 -12.67
N LYS A 83 -15.09 3.40 -13.08
CA LYS A 83 -15.86 3.37 -14.34
C LYS A 83 -14.94 3.24 -15.55
N VAL A 84 -13.85 4.01 -15.59
CA VAL A 84 -12.88 3.98 -16.68
C VAL A 84 -12.18 2.63 -16.78
N CYS A 85 -11.64 2.13 -15.66
CA CYS A 85 -10.92 0.86 -15.61
C CYS A 85 -11.84 -0.34 -15.90
N ALA A 86 -13.10 -0.33 -15.43
CA ALA A 86 -14.06 -1.37 -15.77
C ALA A 86 -14.30 -1.46 -17.28
N ARG A 87 -14.53 -0.33 -17.94
CA ARG A 87 -14.72 -0.26 -19.40
C ARG A 87 -13.48 -0.72 -20.18
N LEU A 88 -12.29 -0.34 -19.71
CA LEU A 88 -11.02 -0.67 -20.37
C LEU A 88 -10.49 -2.07 -19.99
N GLY A 89 -11.14 -2.73 -19.04
CA GLY A 89 -10.69 -4.02 -18.56
C GLY A 89 -9.36 -3.99 -17.81
N ILE A 90 -9.12 -2.94 -17.03
CA ILE A 90 -7.95 -2.77 -16.15
C ILE A 90 -8.35 -3.16 -14.73
N THR A 91 -7.52 -3.94 -14.04
CA THR A 91 -7.74 -4.22 -12.61
C THR A 91 -7.40 -2.96 -11.81
N TYR A 92 -8.37 -2.42 -11.07
CA TYR A 92 -8.22 -1.16 -10.35
C TYR A 92 -8.12 -1.37 -8.84
N VAL A 93 -7.16 -0.69 -8.21
CA VAL A 93 -7.02 -0.56 -6.76
C VAL A 93 -6.92 0.94 -6.45
N PHE A 94 -7.81 1.43 -5.58
CA PHE A 94 -7.81 2.83 -5.16
C PHE A 94 -6.66 3.09 -4.20
N LYS A 95 -5.84 4.11 -4.51
CA LYS A 95 -4.73 4.55 -3.67
C LYS A 95 -5.04 5.89 -3.03
N ALA A 96 -4.82 6.03 -1.72
CA ALA A 96 -4.64 7.32 -1.07
C ALA A 96 -3.84 7.13 0.23
N SER A 97 -3.10 8.16 0.64
CA SER A 97 -2.35 8.17 1.91
C SER A 97 -3.16 8.91 2.99
N TYR A 98 -3.25 8.35 4.20
CA TYR A 98 -3.89 9.02 5.34
C TYR A 98 -2.95 9.96 6.11
N ASP A 99 -1.63 9.76 5.97
CA ASP A 99 -0.59 10.58 6.55
C ASP A 99 0.55 10.77 5.56
N LYS A 100 1.13 11.97 5.51
CA LYS A 100 2.36 12.30 4.80
C LYS A 100 3.44 12.54 5.85
N ALA A 101 4.05 11.45 6.36
CA ALA A 101 5.06 11.53 7.41
C ALA A 101 6.43 12.03 6.93
N ASN A 102 6.58 12.31 5.64
CA ASN A 102 7.84 12.65 4.97
C ASN A 102 7.81 14.04 4.29
N ARG A 103 6.98 14.97 4.78
CA ARG A 103 6.97 16.35 4.26
C ARG A 103 8.29 17.04 4.57
N THR A 104 8.79 17.83 3.61
CA THR A 104 9.96 18.69 3.79
C THR A 104 9.75 19.74 4.88
N SER A 105 8.52 20.28 5.00
CA SER A 105 8.13 21.27 6.01
C SER A 105 7.17 20.68 7.03
N GLY A 106 7.41 20.95 8.32
CA GLY A 106 6.53 20.54 9.42
C GLY A 106 5.18 21.28 9.46
N LYS A 107 5.02 22.38 8.71
CA LYS A 107 3.75 23.15 8.61
C LYS A 107 2.81 22.60 7.54
N ALA A 108 3.29 21.69 6.71
CA ALA A 108 2.54 21.23 5.56
C ALA A 108 1.43 20.24 5.95
N PHE A 109 0.30 20.28 5.22
CA PHE A 109 -0.81 19.36 5.47
C PHE A 109 -0.37 17.90 5.37
N ARG A 110 -0.79 17.09 6.35
CA ARG A 110 -0.38 15.69 6.45
C ARG A 110 -1.47 14.71 6.05
N GLY A 111 -2.73 15.13 6.00
CA GLY A 111 -3.87 14.22 5.87
C GLY A 111 -4.67 14.13 7.17
N PRO A 112 -5.75 13.34 7.19
CA PRO A 112 -6.66 13.20 8.32
C PRO A 112 -6.07 12.34 9.45
N GLY A 113 -4.90 11.72 9.26
CA GLY A 113 -4.31 10.79 10.20
C GLY A 113 -4.93 9.39 10.12
N LEU A 114 -4.38 8.48 10.94
CA LEU A 114 -4.62 7.04 10.81
C LEU A 114 -6.10 6.65 10.94
N ALA A 115 -6.78 7.07 12.01
CA ALA A 115 -8.14 6.62 12.30
C ALA A 115 -9.14 7.10 11.23
N ASP A 116 -9.20 8.41 10.98
CA ASP A 116 -10.15 9.01 10.04
C ASP A 116 -9.83 8.64 8.59
N GLY A 117 -8.54 8.58 8.24
CA GLY A 117 -8.13 8.16 6.91
C GLY A 117 -8.46 6.70 6.61
N LEU A 118 -8.25 5.78 7.56
CA LEU A 118 -8.68 4.39 7.41
C LEU A 118 -10.19 4.26 7.30
N ALA A 119 -10.96 5.08 8.03
CA ALA A 119 -12.41 5.09 7.93
C ALA A 119 -12.88 5.51 6.52
N VAL A 120 -12.23 6.51 5.89
CA VAL A 120 -12.51 6.89 4.49
C VAL A 120 -12.19 5.74 3.53
N LEU A 121 -11.02 5.10 3.67
CA LEU A 121 -10.61 3.98 2.82
C LEU A 121 -11.55 2.77 2.95
N GLU A 122 -12.00 2.46 4.17
CA GLU A 122 -12.98 1.40 4.41
C GLU A 122 -14.34 1.71 3.75
N ARG A 123 -14.80 2.96 3.79
CA ARG A 123 -16.04 3.38 3.12
C ARG A 123 -15.93 3.24 1.60
N ILE A 124 -14.80 3.64 1.00
CA ILE A 124 -14.55 3.42 -0.45
C ILE A 124 -14.58 1.92 -0.77
N ARG A 125 -13.88 1.12 0.04
CA ARG A 125 -13.77 -0.32 -0.13
C ARG A 125 -15.13 -1.02 -0.07
N THR A 126 -15.98 -0.64 0.89
CA THR A 126 -17.27 -1.29 1.14
C THR A 126 -18.39 -0.76 0.26
N GLN A 127 -18.46 0.55 0.02
CA GLN A 127 -19.55 1.16 -0.76
C GLN A 127 -19.33 1.06 -2.26
N LEU A 128 -18.08 1.18 -2.74
CA LEU A 128 -17.77 1.06 -4.17
C LEU A 128 -17.31 -0.34 -4.56
N GLY A 129 -16.95 -1.18 -3.60
CA GLY A 129 -16.43 -2.53 -3.86
C GLY A 129 -15.05 -2.52 -4.54
N VAL A 130 -14.29 -1.43 -4.40
CA VAL A 130 -12.96 -1.24 -4.99
C VAL A 130 -11.89 -1.60 -3.94
N PRO A 131 -10.91 -2.45 -4.25
CA PRO A 131 -9.81 -2.71 -3.31
C PRO A 131 -9.00 -1.45 -3.04
N VAL A 132 -8.44 -1.33 -1.83
CA VAL A 132 -7.70 -0.12 -1.43
C VAL A 132 -6.26 -0.41 -1.02
N ILE A 133 -5.37 0.55 -1.30
CA ILE A 133 -3.97 0.58 -0.89
C ILE A 133 -3.64 1.88 -0.15
N THR A 134 -2.88 1.76 0.95
CA THR A 134 -2.29 2.89 1.67
C THR A 134 -0.87 2.54 2.11
N ASP A 135 -0.04 3.55 2.31
CA ASP A 135 1.26 3.44 2.95
C ASP A 135 1.18 3.43 4.47
N VAL A 136 2.20 2.84 5.09
CA VAL A 136 2.38 2.72 6.55
C VAL A 136 3.80 3.12 6.94
N HIS A 137 3.94 3.81 8.06
CA HIS A 137 5.20 4.42 8.49
C HIS A 137 5.78 3.80 9.76
N THR A 138 4.97 3.04 10.50
CA THR A 138 5.37 2.27 11.69
C THR A 138 4.71 0.90 11.71
N GLU A 139 5.20 0.01 12.56
CA GLU A 139 4.70 -1.34 12.76
C GLU A 139 3.26 -1.33 13.30
N GLU A 140 2.92 -0.39 14.19
CA GLU A 140 1.56 -0.20 14.70
C GLU A 140 0.61 0.23 13.58
N GLN A 141 1.06 1.14 12.72
CA GLN A 141 0.28 1.56 11.55
C GLN A 141 0.05 0.37 10.61
N ALA A 142 1.07 -0.48 10.38
CA ALA A 142 0.93 -1.71 9.59
C ALA A 142 -0.15 -2.64 10.16
N ARG A 143 -0.09 -2.93 11.47
CA ARG A 143 -1.08 -3.77 12.17
C ARG A 143 -2.49 -3.17 12.14
N ALA A 144 -2.62 -1.86 12.30
CA ALA A 144 -3.91 -1.18 12.29
C ALA A 144 -4.52 -1.13 10.87
N ALA A 145 -3.77 -0.61 9.89
CA ALA A 145 -4.21 -0.48 8.51
C ALA A 145 -4.52 -1.84 7.87
N GLY A 146 -3.74 -2.87 8.22
CA GLY A 146 -3.94 -4.25 7.76
C GLY A 146 -5.32 -4.84 8.11
N LYS A 147 -6.12 -4.22 8.97
CA LYS A 147 -7.51 -4.65 9.22
C LYS A 147 -8.49 -4.13 8.15
N PHE A 148 -8.18 -3.00 7.52
CA PHE A 148 -9.12 -2.22 6.70
C PHE A 148 -8.78 -2.21 5.21
N VAL A 149 -7.50 -2.45 4.85
CA VAL A 149 -7.04 -2.36 3.45
C VAL A 149 -6.74 -3.71 2.82
N ASP A 150 -6.55 -3.71 1.50
CA ASP A 150 -6.21 -4.91 0.73
C ASP A 150 -4.70 -4.99 0.42
N ILE A 151 -4.04 -3.84 0.32
CA ILE A 151 -2.61 -3.72 0.09
C ILE A 151 -1.99 -2.73 1.07
N LEU A 152 -0.88 -3.10 1.70
CA LEU A 152 -0.02 -2.22 2.48
C LEU A 152 1.19 -1.82 1.67
N GLN A 153 1.52 -0.53 1.60
CA GLN A 153 2.70 -0.04 0.92
C GLN A 153 3.80 0.32 1.93
N ILE A 154 5.00 -0.22 1.71
CA ILE A 154 6.21 0.22 2.40
C ILE A 154 6.79 1.42 1.64
N PRO A 155 6.91 2.61 2.27
CA PRO A 155 7.45 3.81 1.63
C PRO A 155 8.88 3.63 1.15
N ALA A 156 9.25 4.36 0.09
CA ALA A 156 10.59 4.31 -0.49
C ALA A 156 11.72 4.61 0.51
N PHE A 157 11.51 5.55 1.45
CA PHE A 157 12.49 5.87 2.49
C PHE A 157 12.62 4.79 3.57
N LEU A 158 11.59 3.96 3.74
CA LEU A 158 11.53 2.91 4.76
C LEU A 158 11.74 1.52 4.16
N CYS A 159 12.16 1.42 2.90
CA CYS A 159 12.20 0.18 2.13
C CYS A 159 13.20 -0.87 2.67
N ARG A 160 14.08 -0.53 3.61
CA ARG A 160 14.99 -1.49 4.27
C ARG A 160 14.63 -1.82 5.71
N GLN A 161 13.63 -1.17 6.31
CA GLN A 161 13.32 -1.34 7.74
C GLN A 161 12.73 -2.73 7.98
N THR A 162 13.48 -3.59 8.68
CA THR A 162 13.13 -4.99 8.89
C THR A 162 11.80 -5.13 9.60
N ASP A 163 11.69 -4.50 10.76
CA ASP A 163 10.54 -4.65 11.67
C ASP A 163 9.25 -4.18 10.99
N LEU A 164 9.30 -3.06 10.25
CA LEU A 164 8.17 -2.58 9.46
C LEU A 164 7.74 -3.56 8.36
N ILE A 165 8.70 -4.16 7.65
CA ILE A 165 8.42 -5.15 6.59
C ILE A 165 7.78 -6.40 7.20
N GLU A 166 8.35 -6.91 8.30
CA GLU A 166 7.84 -8.07 9.02
C GLU A 166 6.43 -7.82 9.55
N ALA A 167 6.20 -6.65 10.17
CA ALA A 167 4.89 -6.25 10.67
C ALA A 167 3.85 -6.15 9.55
N ALA A 168 4.21 -5.61 8.38
CA ALA A 168 3.31 -5.55 7.22
C ALA A 168 3.00 -6.95 6.67
N VAL A 169 4.01 -7.83 6.56
CA VAL A 169 3.84 -9.21 6.11
C VAL A 169 2.93 -10.01 7.05
N ALA A 170 3.10 -9.85 8.36
CA ALA A 170 2.32 -10.55 9.38
C ALA A 170 0.80 -10.28 9.31
N THR A 171 0.38 -9.20 8.63
CA THR A 171 -1.05 -8.90 8.41
C THR A 171 -1.74 -9.83 7.40
N GLY A 172 -0.96 -10.59 6.61
CA GLY A 172 -1.48 -11.45 5.53
C GLY A 172 -2.00 -10.69 4.31
N LYS A 173 -1.84 -9.36 4.28
CA LYS A 173 -2.19 -8.49 3.14
C LYS A 173 -1.18 -8.58 2.02
N ILE A 174 -1.53 -8.02 0.86
CA ILE A 174 -0.54 -7.81 -0.21
C ILE A 174 0.40 -6.70 0.27
N VAL A 175 1.71 -6.89 0.14
CA VAL A 175 2.71 -5.88 0.52
C VAL A 175 3.35 -5.32 -0.74
N ASN A 176 3.24 -4.01 -0.95
CA ASN A 176 3.90 -3.29 -2.02
C ASN A 176 5.20 -2.65 -1.52
N LEU A 177 6.33 -3.17 -1.98
CA LEU A 177 7.67 -2.71 -1.61
C LEU A 177 8.15 -1.66 -2.61
N LYS A 178 8.14 -0.39 -2.20
CA LYS A 178 8.55 0.72 -3.07
C LYS A 178 10.07 0.90 -3.01
N LYS A 179 10.74 0.89 -4.17
CA LYS A 179 12.20 1.04 -4.25
C LYS A 179 12.62 2.40 -3.69
N GLY A 180 13.62 2.38 -2.80
CA GLY A 180 14.28 3.61 -2.37
C GLY A 180 14.95 4.32 -3.54
N GLN A 181 14.86 5.65 -3.59
CA GLN A 181 15.55 6.44 -4.62
C GLN A 181 17.09 6.34 -4.53
N PHE A 182 17.60 5.83 -3.41
CA PHE A 182 19.00 5.55 -3.12
C PHE A 182 19.39 4.07 -3.30
N LEU A 183 18.44 3.18 -3.63
CA LEU A 183 18.71 1.75 -3.88
C LEU A 183 18.89 1.49 -5.36
N SER A 184 19.88 0.66 -5.69
CA SER A 184 19.96 0.03 -7.01
C SER A 184 18.85 -1.02 -7.19
N PRO A 185 18.42 -1.32 -8.43
CA PRO A 185 17.40 -2.34 -8.67
C PRO A 185 17.75 -3.74 -8.14
N PRO A 186 18.98 -4.28 -8.27
CA PRO A 186 19.34 -5.58 -7.70
C PRO A 186 19.21 -5.66 -6.17
N GLU A 187 19.46 -4.56 -5.45
CA GLU A 187 19.35 -4.53 -3.98
C GLU A 187 17.93 -4.75 -3.48
N MET A 188 16.91 -4.47 -4.30
CA MET A 188 15.53 -4.81 -3.96
C MET A 188 15.32 -6.32 -3.81
N GLY A 189 16.18 -7.16 -4.38
CA GLY A 189 16.19 -8.60 -4.13
C GLY A 189 16.32 -8.93 -2.64
N ARG A 190 17.15 -8.20 -1.89
CA ARG A 190 17.33 -8.38 -0.45
C ARG A 190 16.11 -7.93 0.35
N VAL A 191 15.44 -6.87 -0.09
CA VAL A 191 14.19 -6.39 0.52
C VAL A 191 13.08 -7.42 0.33
N VAL A 192 12.96 -8.00 -0.87
CA VAL A 192 12.01 -9.07 -1.17
C VAL A 192 12.34 -10.35 -0.40
N GLU A 193 13.61 -10.74 -0.34
CA GLU A 193 14.08 -11.90 0.43
C GLU A 193 13.72 -11.77 1.92
N LYS A 194 13.94 -10.59 2.51
CA LYS A 194 13.54 -10.29 3.88
C LYS A 194 12.03 -10.49 4.09
N ALA A 195 11.21 -9.92 3.20
CA ALA A 195 9.76 -10.11 3.26
C ALA A 195 9.34 -11.58 3.11
N LYS A 196 10.03 -12.36 2.27
CA LYS A 196 9.77 -13.81 2.11
C LYS A 196 10.16 -14.60 3.36
N LEU A 197 11.32 -14.31 3.97
CA LEU A 197 11.76 -14.94 5.22
C LEU A 197 10.78 -14.68 6.37
N ALA A 198 10.14 -13.52 6.38
CA ALA A 198 9.06 -13.18 7.32
C ALA A 198 7.72 -13.90 7.03
N GLY A 199 7.65 -14.78 6.02
CA GLY A 199 6.44 -15.48 5.60
C GLY A 199 5.63 -14.80 4.48
N GLY A 200 6.18 -13.75 3.87
CA GLY A 200 5.51 -12.97 2.83
C GLY A 200 5.40 -13.71 1.50
N SER A 201 4.16 -13.98 1.09
CA SER A 201 3.85 -14.67 -0.18
C SER A 201 3.14 -13.80 -1.22
N LYS A 202 2.68 -12.61 -0.81
CA LYS A 202 1.90 -11.68 -1.64
C LYS A 202 2.62 -10.35 -1.81
N LEU A 203 3.69 -10.35 -2.60
CA LEU A 203 4.62 -9.22 -2.69
C LEU A 203 4.57 -8.56 -4.08
N LEU A 204 4.41 -7.24 -4.09
CA LEU A 204 4.63 -6.38 -5.26
C LEU A 204 5.93 -5.59 -5.07
N VAL A 205 6.59 -5.25 -6.17
CA VAL A 205 7.79 -4.39 -6.15
C VAL A 205 7.55 -3.18 -7.05
N THR A 206 7.71 -1.97 -6.52
CA THR A 206 7.45 -0.72 -7.26
C THR A 206 8.73 0.05 -7.54
N GLU A 207 9.03 0.27 -8.81
CA GLU A 207 10.03 1.24 -9.30
C GLU A 207 9.46 2.66 -9.23
N ARG A 208 10.30 3.66 -8.89
CA ARG A 208 9.88 5.07 -8.75
C ARG A 208 10.97 6.10 -9.09
N GLY A 209 12.05 5.68 -9.74
CA GLY A 209 13.23 6.50 -10.03
C GLY A 209 14.36 6.35 -9.01
N THR A 210 15.53 6.84 -9.41
CA THR A 210 16.78 6.87 -8.64
C THR A 210 17.33 8.29 -8.63
N THR A 211 17.91 8.72 -7.51
CA THR A 211 18.55 10.03 -7.39
C THR A 211 19.66 10.22 -8.41
N PHE A 212 19.64 11.36 -9.12
CA PHE A 212 20.67 11.72 -10.09
C PHE A 212 21.05 13.19 -9.92
N GLY A 213 22.18 13.41 -9.25
CA GLY A 213 22.54 14.76 -8.77
C GLY A 213 21.60 15.23 -7.65
N TYR A 214 21.55 16.54 -7.44
CA TYR A 214 20.70 17.14 -6.41
C TYR A 214 19.29 17.40 -6.94
N ASN A 215 18.30 17.14 -6.08
CA ASN A 215 16.88 17.46 -6.30
C ASN A 215 16.27 16.87 -7.58
N ASN A 216 16.85 15.81 -8.15
CA ASN A 216 16.38 15.22 -9.40
C ASN A 216 16.39 13.69 -9.34
N LEU A 217 15.45 13.09 -10.09
CA LEU A 217 15.31 11.65 -10.25
C LEU A 217 15.40 11.26 -11.72
N VAL A 218 16.04 10.13 -11.99
CA VAL A 218 16.05 9.49 -13.30
C VAL A 218 15.48 8.08 -13.17
N SER A 219 14.60 7.71 -14.11
CA SER A 219 14.02 6.37 -14.18
C SER A 219 14.79 5.52 -15.19
N ASP A 220 15.67 4.64 -14.71
CA ASP A 220 16.37 3.67 -15.54
C ASP A 220 15.43 2.52 -15.92
N MET A 221 15.02 2.44 -17.19
CA MET A 221 14.09 1.40 -17.66
C MET A 221 14.68 -0.01 -17.60
N ARG A 222 16.01 -0.16 -17.52
CA ARG A 222 16.67 -1.45 -17.25
C ARG A 222 16.34 -1.99 -15.86
N ALA A 223 15.89 -1.14 -14.94
CA ALA A 223 15.43 -1.56 -13.61
C ALA A 223 14.24 -2.51 -13.70
N ILE A 224 13.33 -2.33 -14.66
CA ILE A 224 12.12 -3.15 -14.79
C ILE A 224 12.44 -4.65 -14.99
N PRO A 225 13.24 -5.06 -15.99
CA PRO A 225 13.61 -6.47 -16.14
C PRO A 225 14.46 -6.99 -14.97
N VAL A 226 15.28 -6.16 -14.32
CA VAL A 226 16.04 -6.56 -13.12
C VAL A 226 15.10 -6.85 -11.95
N LEU A 227 14.15 -5.96 -11.65
CA LEU A 227 13.17 -6.15 -10.57
C LEU A 227 12.29 -7.38 -10.81
N LYS A 228 12.01 -7.73 -12.06
CA LYS A 228 11.27 -8.96 -12.40
C LYS A 228 11.98 -10.24 -11.95
N GLN A 229 13.30 -10.23 -11.82
CA GLN A 229 14.08 -11.39 -11.34
C GLN A 229 13.76 -11.75 -9.89
N THR A 230 13.15 -10.84 -9.11
CA THR A 230 12.64 -11.13 -7.76
C THR A 230 11.49 -12.16 -7.73
N GLY A 231 10.88 -12.41 -8.88
CA GLY A 231 9.69 -13.24 -9.03
C GLY A 231 8.39 -12.53 -8.64
N CYS A 232 8.42 -11.27 -8.21
CA CYS A 232 7.24 -10.47 -7.87
C CYS A 232 6.65 -9.77 -9.10
N PRO A 233 5.33 -9.48 -9.15
CA PRO A 233 4.79 -8.52 -10.11
C PRO A 233 5.43 -7.15 -9.90
N VAL A 234 5.86 -6.53 -10.99
CA VAL A 234 6.53 -5.22 -10.95
C VAL A 234 5.55 -4.10 -11.29
N VAL A 235 5.60 -3.02 -10.52
CA VAL A 235 4.81 -1.80 -10.70
C VAL A 235 5.77 -0.65 -11.02
N PHE A 236 5.33 0.28 -11.86
CA PHE A 236 6.05 1.54 -12.10
C PHE A 236 5.22 2.71 -11.61
N ASP A 237 5.79 3.49 -10.69
CA ASP A 237 5.21 4.74 -10.21
C ASP A 237 5.57 5.91 -11.11
N ALA A 238 4.69 6.20 -12.05
CA ALA A 238 4.91 7.26 -13.03
C ALA A 238 4.94 8.65 -12.39
N THR A 239 4.13 8.87 -11.35
CA THR A 239 3.96 10.18 -10.72
C THR A 239 5.14 10.54 -9.82
N HIS A 240 5.59 9.62 -8.98
CA HIS A 240 6.76 9.91 -8.14
C HIS A 240 8.05 9.87 -8.98
N SER A 241 8.11 9.14 -10.10
CA SER A 241 9.27 9.16 -11.00
C SER A 241 9.61 10.51 -11.61
N VAL A 242 8.67 11.48 -11.60
CA VAL A 242 8.90 12.85 -12.09
C VAL A 242 9.07 13.88 -10.96
N GLN A 243 9.21 13.42 -9.71
CA GLN A 243 9.49 14.30 -8.58
C GLN A 243 10.87 14.94 -8.70
N GLN A 244 10.94 16.19 -8.25
CA GLN A 244 12.17 16.91 -7.98
C GLN A 244 12.23 17.23 -6.49
N PRO A 245 12.75 16.30 -5.65
CA PRO A 245 12.66 16.40 -4.19
C PRO A 245 13.39 17.64 -3.67
N GLY A 246 12.70 18.51 -2.93
CA GLY A 246 13.29 19.72 -2.35
C GLY A 246 13.66 20.85 -3.33
N ALA A 247 13.41 20.70 -4.65
CA ALA A 247 13.71 21.75 -5.62
C ALA A 247 12.83 23.01 -5.46
N GLY A 248 11.73 22.92 -4.71
CA GLY A 248 10.90 24.07 -4.35
C GLY A 248 11.31 24.75 -3.03
N GLY A 249 12.48 24.44 -2.48
CA GLY A 249 12.92 24.91 -1.17
C GLY A 249 12.22 24.17 -0.04
N ASP A 250 11.02 24.62 0.36
CA ASP A 250 10.24 24.05 1.47
C ASP A 250 9.32 22.88 1.06
N ARG A 251 9.34 22.52 -0.23
CA ARG A 251 8.48 21.50 -0.84
C ARG A 251 9.13 20.80 -2.02
N THR A 252 8.59 19.62 -2.34
CA THR A 252 8.85 18.91 -3.59
C THR A 252 8.06 19.55 -4.72
N ILE A 253 8.69 19.70 -5.89
CA ILE A 253 8.02 20.02 -7.15
C ILE A 253 8.08 18.79 -8.07
N GLY A 254 7.61 18.93 -9.31
CA GLY A 254 7.55 17.82 -10.24
C GLY A 254 7.27 18.27 -11.66
N GLN A 255 7.40 17.32 -12.58
CA GLN A 255 7.21 17.53 -14.01
C GLN A 255 6.13 16.57 -14.52
N ARG A 256 4.87 16.79 -14.12
CA ARG A 256 3.72 15.92 -14.46
C ARG A 256 3.59 15.62 -15.96
N GLU A 257 4.04 16.53 -16.82
CA GLU A 257 4.05 16.37 -18.28
C GLU A 257 4.84 15.13 -18.74
N PHE A 258 5.84 14.70 -17.97
CA PHE A 258 6.63 13.51 -18.27
C PHE A 258 6.08 12.22 -17.65
N ALA A 259 5.12 12.28 -16.72
CA ALA A 259 4.58 11.07 -16.10
C ALA A 259 3.91 10.14 -17.13
N PRO A 260 3.08 10.63 -18.07
CA PRO A 260 2.57 9.79 -19.17
C PRO A 260 3.64 9.20 -20.07
N LEU A 261 4.73 9.94 -20.34
CA LEU A 261 5.84 9.47 -21.15
C LEU A 261 6.55 8.30 -20.45
N LEU A 262 6.95 8.48 -19.19
CA LEU A 262 7.63 7.44 -18.42
C LEU A 262 6.76 6.20 -18.21
N ALA A 263 5.45 6.37 -18.03
CA ALA A 263 4.51 5.25 -17.98
C ALA A 263 4.53 4.41 -19.28
N ARG A 264 4.57 5.04 -20.46
CA ARG A 264 4.71 4.33 -21.75
C ARG A 264 6.03 3.57 -21.82
N CYS A 265 7.14 4.20 -21.43
CA CYS A 265 8.45 3.54 -21.39
C CYS A 265 8.48 2.33 -20.45
N ALA A 266 7.84 2.42 -19.28
CA ALA A 266 7.75 1.30 -18.35
C ALA A 266 6.88 0.15 -18.90
N LEU A 267 5.80 0.48 -19.62
CA LEU A 267 4.97 -0.51 -20.32
C LEU A 267 5.75 -1.22 -21.43
N THR A 268 6.56 -0.50 -22.22
CA THR A 268 7.44 -1.11 -23.23
C THR A 268 8.52 -1.98 -22.60
N ALA A 269 9.04 -1.60 -21.42
CA ALA A 269 9.93 -2.43 -20.62
C ALA A 269 9.22 -3.63 -19.94
N GLY A 270 7.90 -3.72 -20.08
CA GLY A 270 7.10 -4.90 -19.73
C GLY A 270 6.53 -4.90 -18.31
N VAL A 271 6.40 -3.76 -17.65
CA VAL A 271 5.82 -3.66 -16.29
C VAL A 271 4.44 -4.34 -16.17
N ASP A 272 4.08 -4.84 -14.99
CA ASP A 272 2.81 -5.55 -14.77
C ASP A 272 1.67 -4.61 -14.37
N GLY A 273 2.00 -3.55 -13.63
CA GLY A 273 1.06 -2.51 -13.21
C GLY A 273 1.65 -1.11 -13.23
N LEU A 274 0.77 -0.12 -13.16
CA LEU A 274 1.14 1.29 -13.00
C LEU A 274 0.64 1.81 -11.66
N PHE A 275 1.43 2.68 -11.05
CA PHE A 275 1.03 3.52 -9.93
C PHE A 275 0.94 4.96 -10.46
N ILE A 276 -0.22 5.59 -10.29
CA ILE A 276 -0.49 6.95 -10.79
C ILE A 276 -1.33 7.71 -9.78
N GLU A 277 -0.80 8.83 -9.30
CA GLU A 277 -1.59 9.82 -8.56
C GLU A 277 -2.33 10.77 -9.51
N THR A 278 -3.57 11.10 -9.14
CA THR A 278 -4.44 11.95 -9.94
C THR A 278 -5.35 12.81 -9.07
N HIS A 279 -5.71 13.99 -9.59
CA HIS A 279 -6.57 14.95 -8.91
C HIS A 279 -7.46 15.67 -9.94
N PRO A 280 -8.70 16.07 -9.60
CA PRO A 280 -9.55 16.90 -10.48
C PRO A 280 -8.89 18.24 -10.84
N ASP A 281 -8.15 18.83 -9.89
CA ASP A 281 -7.43 20.09 -10.04
C ASP A 281 -6.04 19.97 -9.38
N PRO A 282 -5.03 19.37 -10.03
CA PRO A 282 -3.73 19.11 -9.42
C PRO A 282 -3.00 20.34 -8.88
N ASP A 283 -3.33 21.54 -9.39
CA ASP A 283 -2.69 22.78 -8.95
C ASP A 283 -3.20 23.25 -7.59
N LYS A 284 -4.38 22.76 -7.16
CA LYS A 284 -4.94 22.98 -5.82
C LYS A 284 -4.73 21.83 -4.85
N ALA A 285 -4.08 20.73 -5.27
CA ALA A 285 -3.87 19.57 -4.42
C ALA A 285 -2.96 19.90 -3.21
N MET A 286 -3.28 19.33 -2.04
CA MET A 286 -2.59 19.64 -0.78
C MET A 286 -1.22 18.94 -0.62
N SER A 287 -0.91 18.00 -1.52
CA SER A 287 0.36 17.26 -1.56
C SER A 287 0.68 16.85 -2.99
N ASP A 288 1.95 16.96 -3.40
CA ASP A 288 2.48 16.42 -4.67
C ASP A 288 1.72 16.79 -5.96
N GLY A 289 0.89 17.85 -5.94
CA GLY A 289 0.16 18.37 -7.09
C GLY A 289 0.99 18.47 -8.38
N PRO A 290 2.22 19.03 -8.37
CA PRO A 290 3.09 19.13 -9.55
C PRO A 290 3.44 17.80 -10.23
N ASN A 291 3.23 16.66 -9.56
CA ASN A 291 3.49 15.32 -10.10
C ASN A 291 2.25 14.62 -10.65
N MET A 292 1.05 15.06 -10.25
CA MET A 292 -0.18 14.34 -10.54
C MET A 292 -0.68 14.57 -11.95
N ILE A 293 -1.24 13.52 -12.54
CA ILE A 293 -1.93 13.60 -13.82
C ILE A 293 -3.36 14.11 -13.58
N PRO A 294 -3.87 15.10 -14.34
CA PRO A 294 -5.25 15.56 -14.20
C PRO A 294 -6.27 14.43 -14.39
N LEU A 295 -7.29 14.36 -13.53
CA LEU A 295 -8.28 13.26 -13.53
C LEU A 295 -8.99 13.12 -14.88
N ALA A 296 -9.29 14.26 -15.53
CA ALA A 296 -9.95 14.30 -16.83
C ALA A 296 -9.14 13.59 -17.94
N GLU A 297 -7.81 13.54 -17.83
CA GLU A 297 -6.93 12.92 -18.83
C GLU A 297 -6.81 11.40 -18.68
N MET A 298 -7.11 10.87 -17.48
CA MET A 298 -6.87 9.46 -17.13
C MET A 298 -7.54 8.49 -18.11
N ALA A 299 -8.76 8.80 -18.57
CA ALA A 299 -9.47 7.93 -19.53
C ALA A 299 -8.74 7.80 -20.88
N GLY A 300 -8.23 8.92 -21.41
CA GLY A 300 -7.48 8.93 -22.67
C GLY A 300 -6.12 8.26 -22.53
N LEU A 301 -5.42 8.56 -21.44
CA LEU A 301 -4.09 8.01 -21.15
C LEU A 301 -4.13 6.50 -20.93
N LEU A 302 -5.04 5.99 -20.09
CA LEU A 302 -5.18 4.55 -19.86
C LEU A 302 -5.53 3.78 -21.14
N LYS A 303 -6.36 4.36 -22.02
CA LYS A 303 -6.63 3.77 -23.35
C LYS A 303 -5.36 3.72 -24.20
N GLY A 304 -4.55 4.77 -24.20
CA GLY A 304 -3.26 4.81 -24.89
C GLY A 304 -2.26 3.80 -24.33
N PHE A 305 -2.18 3.67 -23.01
CA PHE A 305 -1.32 2.71 -22.32
C PHE A 305 -1.64 1.26 -22.68
N LEU A 306 -2.94 0.92 -22.82
CA LEU A 306 -3.33 -0.42 -23.27
C LEU A 306 -2.87 -0.70 -24.71
N LYS A 307 -2.90 0.29 -25.61
CA LYS A 307 -2.36 0.13 -26.97
C LYS A 307 -0.86 -0.15 -26.95
N VAL A 308 -0.10 0.60 -26.16
CA VAL A 308 1.34 0.38 -25.99
C VAL A 308 1.61 -1.02 -25.44
N ARG A 309 0.91 -1.43 -24.37
CA ARG A 309 1.06 -2.76 -23.79
C ARG A 309 0.74 -3.87 -24.77
N ALA A 310 -0.32 -3.72 -25.57
CA ALA A 310 -0.73 -4.71 -26.57
C ALA A 310 0.27 -4.83 -27.73
N ALA A 311 1.00 -3.76 -28.05
CA ALA A 311 2.00 -3.78 -29.12
C ALA A 311 3.30 -4.52 -28.75
N VAL A 312 3.55 -4.74 -27.46
CA VAL A 312 4.80 -5.33 -26.94
C VAL A 312 4.61 -6.67 -26.22
N ARG A 313 3.40 -7.23 -26.26
CA ARG A 313 3.05 -8.51 -25.59
C ARG A 313 2.34 -9.46 -26.54
#